data_AF-A0A423VP56-F1
#
_entry.id   AF-A0A423VP56-F1
#
_cell.length_a   1.000
_cell.length_b   1.000
_cell.length_c   1.000
_cell.angle_alpha   90.00
_cell.angle_beta   90.00
_cell.angle_gamma   90.00
#
_symmetry.space_group_name_H-M   'P 1'
#
loop_
_entity.id
_entity.type
_entity.pdbx_description
1 polymer ?
#
loop_
_entity_poly.entity_id
_entity_poly.type
_entity_poly.pdbx_seq_one_letter_code
_entity_poly.pdbx_strand_id
1 'polypeptide(L)'
;MNRHFRGPAHGLPIESIESDYSKVLSWGFGVILKESWRARIIEDNLLLRKTYSFVQWRRDTRLLKAFIDRHKARVCRHLAMQGPPAYLQDGDLGSCARCPTDYYIHVDWERGIVKLDVYQQLGKCRSTGDWDWGAINHHARYTPRILVHEPGFIRHRWSIGDQVTIEPGGQWAGTIPSYDPGQTGHGPRFPPGQYPPDRSINEYSAVRKNF
;
A
#
# COMPACT_ATOMS: atom_id res chain seq x y z
N MET A 1 -6.14 25.63 10.16
CA MET A 1 -6.05 26.50 8.97
C MET A 1 -5.67 25.60 7.80
N ASN A 2 -6.60 25.45 6.86
CA ASN A 2 -6.70 24.33 5.92
C ASN A 2 -6.28 24.76 4.50
N ARG A 3 -5.02 25.17 4.34
CA ARG A 3 -4.54 25.78 3.07
C ARG A 3 -4.54 24.77 1.92
N HIS A 4 -4.35 23.48 2.20
CA HIS A 4 -4.41 22.37 1.24
C HIS A 4 -5.76 22.19 0.52
N PHE A 5 -6.81 22.90 0.96
CA PHE A 5 -8.12 22.89 0.30
C PHE A 5 -8.29 23.95 -0.78
N ARG A 6 -7.31 24.85 -0.99
CA ARG A 6 -7.45 25.97 -1.94
C ARG A 6 -7.00 25.61 -3.36
N GLY A 7 -7.05 24.32 -3.71
CA GLY A 7 -6.67 23.82 -5.04
C GLY A 7 -5.17 23.49 -5.16
N PRO A 8 -4.73 23.07 -6.36
CA PRO A 8 -3.38 22.54 -6.60
C PRO A 8 -2.25 23.45 -6.12
N ALA A 9 -2.43 24.77 -6.23
CA ALA A 9 -1.44 25.79 -5.82
C ALA A 9 -1.23 25.89 -4.30
N HIS A 10 -2.08 25.23 -3.49
CA HIS A 10 -2.02 25.29 -2.04
C HIS A 10 -2.04 23.92 -1.37
N GLY A 11 -2.08 22.85 -2.17
CA GLY A 11 -2.00 21.46 -1.73
C GLY A 11 -0.63 21.12 -1.11
N LEU A 12 -0.54 19.91 -0.56
CA LEU A 12 0.74 19.36 -0.13
C LEU A 12 1.66 19.24 -1.37
N PRO A 13 2.84 19.89 -1.39
CA PRO A 13 3.75 19.78 -2.53
C PRO A 13 4.21 18.33 -2.64
N ILE A 14 3.81 17.66 -3.72
CA ILE A 14 4.07 16.22 -3.93
C ILE A 14 5.57 15.95 -3.86
N GLU A 15 6.36 16.87 -4.42
CA GLU A 15 7.81 16.83 -4.48
C GLU A 15 8.46 16.80 -3.09
N SER A 16 7.75 17.27 -2.04
CA SER A 16 8.22 17.17 -0.67
C SER A 16 8.07 15.77 -0.05
N ILE A 17 7.20 14.93 -0.61
CA ILE A 17 7.05 13.51 -0.23
C ILE A 17 8.04 12.63 -0.99
N GLU A 18 8.34 13.00 -2.24
CA GLU A 18 9.21 12.20 -3.10
C GLU A 18 10.63 12.19 -2.56
N SER A 19 11.24 11.00 -2.57
CA SER A 19 12.58 10.80 -2.03
C SER A 19 13.23 9.63 -2.71
N ASP A 20 14.54 9.71 -2.88
CA ASP A 20 15.39 8.60 -3.30
C ASP A 20 16.49 8.42 -2.25
N TYR A 21 16.62 7.19 -1.76
CA TYR A 21 17.54 6.86 -0.68
C TYR A 21 18.29 5.58 -1.02
N SER A 22 19.58 5.53 -0.68
CA SER A 22 20.41 4.33 -0.83
C SER A 22 21.21 4.10 0.43
N LYS A 23 21.16 2.87 0.94
CA LYS A 23 21.86 2.47 2.16
C LYS A 23 22.45 1.08 1.99
N VAL A 24 23.72 0.94 2.36
CA VAL A 24 24.34 -0.39 2.52
C VAL A 24 23.79 -1.01 3.79
N LEU A 25 23.12 -2.16 3.67
CA LEU A 25 22.52 -2.89 4.79
C LEU A 25 23.40 -4.07 5.18
N SER A 26 23.88 -4.02 6.43
CA SER A 26 24.63 -5.06 7.12
C SER A 26 25.94 -5.48 6.45
N TRP A 27 27.05 -5.22 7.13
CA TRP A 27 28.40 -5.64 6.75
C TRP A 27 28.53 -7.16 6.49
N GLY A 28 27.61 -7.99 7.00
CA GLY A 28 27.64 -9.45 6.81
C GLY A 28 26.92 -10.00 5.58
N PHE A 29 25.94 -9.28 5.00
CA PHE A 29 25.16 -9.80 3.86
C PHE A 29 25.57 -9.19 2.51
N GLY A 30 26.19 -8.01 2.53
CA GLY A 30 26.54 -7.30 1.29
C GLY A 30 25.32 -6.90 0.47
N VAL A 31 24.21 -6.55 1.14
CA VAL A 31 22.99 -6.12 0.45
C VAL A 31 22.92 -4.60 0.48
N ILE A 32 22.70 -3.99 -0.68
CA ILE A 32 22.42 -2.57 -0.82
C ILE A 32 20.90 -2.43 -0.93
N LEU A 33 20.29 -1.68 -0.02
CA LEU A 33 18.91 -1.24 -0.17
C LEU A 33 18.90 0.10 -0.90
N LYS A 34 18.16 0.14 -2.00
CA LYS A 34 17.71 1.38 -2.62
C LYS A 34 16.22 1.52 -2.37
N GLU A 35 15.79 2.69 -1.96
CA GLU A 35 14.40 3.01 -1.67
C GLU A 35 14.03 4.26 -2.48
N SER A 36 12.88 4.24 -3.15
CA SER A 36 12.36 5.41 -3.84
C SER A 36 10.87 5.59 -3.56
N TRP A 37 10.46 6.83 -3.33
CA TRP A 37 9.11 7.22 -2.98
C TRP A 37 8.57 8.14 -4.06
N ARG A 38 7.40 7.82 -4.60
CA ARG A 38 6.69 8.64 -5.58
C ARG A 38 5.26 8.83 -5.11
N ALA A 39 4.75 10.05 -5.23
CA ALA A 39 3.43 10.39 -4.73
C ALA A 39 2.57 11.00 -5.85
N ARG A 40 1.26 10.80 -5.78
CA ARG A 40 0.31 11.31 -6.77
C ARG A 40 -1.03 11.60 -6.12
N ILE A 41 -1.77 12.55 -6.68
CA ILE A 41 -3.17 12.79 -6.31
C ILE A 41 -4.05 12.31 -7.47
N ILE A 42 -4.92 11.35 -7.20
CA ILE A 42 -5.88 10.79 -8.17
C ILE A 42 -7.26 10.85 -7.53
N GLU A 43 -8.20 11.53 -8.17
CA GLU A 43 -9.58 11.71 -7.67
C GLU A 43 -9.59 12.17 -6.19
N ASP A 44 -8.82 13.21 -5.89
CA ASP A 44 -8.60 13.78 -4.55
C ASP A 44 -7.95 12.85 -3.52
N ASN A 45 -7.52 11.63 -3.89
CA ASN A 45 -6.82 10.74 -2.99
C ASN A 45 -5.31 10.86 -3.20
N LEU A 46 -4.55 10.99 -2.12
CA LEU A 46 -3.10 10.87 -2.14
C LEU A 46 -2.73 9.39 -2.18
N LEU A 47 -2.05 9.00 -3.25
CA LEU A 47 -1.43 7.70 -3.39
C LEU A 47 0.09 7.83 -3.25
N LEU A 48 0.71 6.82 -2.67
CA LEU A 48 2.15 6.72 -2.48
C LEU A 48 2.64 5.38 -2.99
N ARG A 49 3.64 5.39 -3.88
CA ARG A 49 4.39 4.21 -4.28
C ARG A 49 5.76 4.24 -3.62
N LYS A 50 6.09 3.20 -2.87
CA LYS A 50 7.43 2.94 -2.34
C LYS A 50 8.05 1.77 -3.08
N THR A 51 9.21 1.96 -3.65
CA THR A 51 9.97 0.89 -4.30
C THR A 51 11.18 0.57 -3.44
N TYR A 52 11.23 -0.63 -2.89
CA TYR A 52 12.41 -1.18 -2.24
C TYR A 52 13.17 -2.04 -3.24
N SER A 53 14.47 -1.86 -3.37
CA SER A 53 15.34 -2.67 -4.24
C SER A 53 16.52 -3.17 -3.42
N PHE A 54 16.54 -4.47 -3.18
CA PHE A 54 17.61 -5.17 -2.47
C PHE A 54 18.55 -5.75 -3.51
N VAL A 55 19.78 -5.25 -3.54
CA VAL A 55 20.81 -5.67 -4.50
C VAL A 55 21.97 -6.31 -3.75
N GLN A 56 22.28 -7.56 -4.08
CA GLN A 56 23.47 -8.22 -3.56
C GLN A 56 24.64 -7.97 -4.52
N TRP A 57 25.63 -7.20 -4.06
CA TRP A 57 26.74 -6.71 -4.89
C TRP A 57 27.65 -7.78 -5.52
N ARG A 58 27.73 -8.96 -4.91
CA ARG A 58 28.44 -10.16 -5.40
C ARG A 58 27.52 -11.17 -6.10
N ARG A 59 26.23 -10.83 -6.28
CA ARG A 59 25.18 -11.71 -6.81
C ARG A 59 25.01 -13.02 -6.03
N ASP A 60 25.31 -13.00 -4.73
CA ASP A 60 25.07 -14.13 -3.85
C ASP A 60 23.57 -14.18 -3.46
N THR A 61 22.81 -14.99 -4.19
CA THR A 61 21.37 -15.16 -4.00
C THR A 61 21.02 -15.80 -2.67
N ARG A 62 21.90 -16.62 -2.09
CA ARG A 62 21.68 -17.24 -0.78
C ARG A 62 21.71 -16.20 0.32
N LEU A 63 22.71 -15.32 0.29
CA LEU A 63 22.80 -14.20 1.24
C LEU A 63 21.66 -13.21 1.06
N LEU A 64 21.25 -12.93 -0.18
CA LEU A 64 20.10 -12.06 -0.45
C LEU A 64 18.81 -12.64 0.12
N LYS A 65 18.55 -13.93 -0.13
CA LYS A 65 17.36 -14.62 0.41
C LYS A 65 17.37 -14.62 1.94
N ALA A 66 18.49 -15.01 2.56
CA ALA A 66 18.65 -14.99 4.01
C ALA A 66 18.46 -13.57 4.60
N PHE A 67 18.94 -12.54 3.90
CA PHE A 67 18.74 -11.15 4.29
C PHE A 67 17.25 -10.80 4.31
N ILE A 68 16.52 -11.12 3.24
CA ILE A 68 15.10 -10.79 3.11
C ILE A 68 14.25 -11.55 4.13
N ASP A 69 14.50 -12.86 4.27
CA ASP A 69 13.83 -13.72 5.26
C ASP A 69 14.01 -13.18 6.69
N ARG A 70 15.20 -12.65 7.00
CA ARG A 70 15.52 -12.07 8.31
C ARG A 70 14.88 -10.69 8.53
N HIS A 71 14.97 -9.79 7.55
CA HIS A 71 14.62 -8.38 7.76
C HIS A 71 13.15 -8.06 7.47
N LYS A 72 12.42 -8.97 6.80
CA LYS A 72 10.99 -8.86 6.47
C LYS A 72 10.64 -7.50 5.89
N ALA A 73 10.69 -7.37 4.57
CA ALA A 73 10.33 -6.13 3.90
C ALA A 73 8.93 -5.65 4.36
N ARG A 74 8.87 -4.42 4.88
CA ARG A 74 7.65 -3.89 5.50
C ARG A 74 6.73 -3.31 4.43
N VAL A 75 5.84 -4.15 3.89
CA VAL A 75 4.76 -3.68 3.01
C VAL A 75 3.82 -2.73 3.77
N CYS A 76 3.27 -3.22 4.87
CA CYS A 76 2.52 -2.40 5.82
C CYS A 76 2.70 -2.99 7.23
N ARG A 77 2.23 -2.27 8.25
CA ARG A 77 2.32 -2.74 9.63
C ARG A 77 1.56 -4.05 9.84
N HIS A 78 0.39 -4.22 9.21
CA HIS A 78 -0.44 -5.42 9.35
C HIS A 78 0.25 -6.68 8.81
N LEU A 79 0.91 -6.58 7.65
CA LEU A 79 1.63 -7.70 7.05
C LEU A 79 2.96 -7.97 7.77
N ALA A 80 3.65 -6.94 8.27
CA ALA A 80 4.90 -7.13 9.01
C ALA A 80 4.73 -7.98 10.29
N MET A 81 3.55 -7.94 10.90
CA MET A 81 3.24 -8.72 12.11
C MET A 81 2.97 -10.20 11.85
N GLN A 82 2.63 -10.59 10.62
CA GLN A 82 2.15 -11.93 10.31
C GLN A 82 3.25 -12.88 9.84
N GLY A 83 4.51 -12.43 9.89
CA GLY A 83 5.63 -13.13 9.28
C GLY A 83 5.83 -12.71 7.84
N PRO A 84 6.93 -13.14 7.19
CA PRO A 84 7.05 -12.96 5.76
C PRO A 84 5.84 -13.63 5.09
N PRO A 85 5.28 -13.05 4.00
CA PRO A 85 4.43 -13.86 3.13
C PRO A 85 5.21 -15.13 2.82
N ALA A 86 4.56 -16.29 2.98
CA ALA A 86 5.14 -17.53 2.51
C ALA A 86 5.50 -17.28 1.04
N TYR A 87 6.80 -17.34 0.74
CA TYR A 87 7.47 -17.07 -0.54
C TYR A 87 7.34 -15.67 -1.15
N LEU A 88 8.50 -15.07 -1.49
CA LEU A 88 8.62 -14.02 -2.51
C LEU A 88 8.77 -14.73 -3.86
N GLN A 89 7.68 -14.95 -4.59
CA GLN A 89 7.79 -15.36 -5.99
C GLN A 89 7.83 -14.12 -6.89
N ASP A 90 8.55 -14.24 -7.99
CA ASP A 90 8.53 -13.21 -9.02
C ASP A 90 7.11 -13.08 -9.57
N GLY A 91 6.63 -11.85 -9.73
CA GLY A 91 5.28 -11.59 -10.22
C GLY A 91 4.19 -11.73 -9.15
N ASP A 92 4.54 -12.00 -7.88
CA ASP A 92 3.56 -12.02 -6.81
C ASP A 92 2.94 -10.63 -6.60
N LEU A 93 1.64 -10.55 -6.83
CA LEU A 93 0.79 -9.40 -6.54
C LEU A 93 -0.08 -9.72 -5.33
N GLY A 94 0.06 -8.92 -4.28
CA GLY A 94 -0.72 -9.11 -3.06
C GLY A 94 -1.33 -7.83 -2.52
N SER A 95 -2.31 -8.00 -1.65
CA SER A 95 -3.07 -6.92 -1.04
C SER A 95 -3.26 -7.14 0.44
N CYS A 96 -3.07 -6.10 1.26
CA CYS A 96 -3.44 -6.20 2.65
C CYS A 96 -4.97 -6.24 2.80
N ALA A 97 -5.50 -7.26 3.49
CA ALA A 97 -6.94 -7.37 3.75
C ALA A 97 -7.50 -6.28 4.69
N ARG A 98 -6.63 -5.50 5.35
CA ARG A 98 -7.02 -4.52 6.39
C ARG A 98 -6.89 -3.08 5.92
N CYS A 99 -5.74 -2.70 5.37
CA CYS A 99 -5.46 -1.32 4.96
C CYS A 99 -5.38 -1.20 3.43
N PRO A 100 -5.51 0.03 2.88
CA PRO A 100 -5.38 0.28 1.45
C PRO A 100 -3.91 0.23 1.02
N THR A 101 -3.34 -0.96 1.04
CA THR A 101 -1.99 -1.24 0.58
C THR A 101 -1.96 -2.47 -0.33
N ASP A 102 -1.43 -2.29 -1.53
CA ASP A 102 -1.06 -3.36 -2.45
C ASP A 102 0.46 -3.44 -2.55
N TYR A 103 0.96 -4.59 -2.99
CA TYR A 103 2.36 -4.76 -3.28
C TYR A 103 2.58 -5.69 -4.46
N TYR A 104 3.70 -5.47 -5.15
CA TYR A 104 4.14 -6.29 -6.26
C TYR A 104 5.61 -6.63 -6.09
N ILE A 105 5.95 -7.89 -6.30
CA ILE A 105 7.30 -8.40 -6.10
C ILE A 105 7.92 -8.71 -7.46
N HIS A 106 9.15 -8.23 -7.64
CA HIS A 106 10.01 -8.59 -8.74
C HIS A 106 11.26 -9.27 -8.22
N VAL A 107 11.59 -10.43 -8.75
CA VAL A 107 12.75 -11.22 -8.33
C VAL A 107 13.60 -11.58 -9.53
N ASP A 108 14.82 -11.06 -9.54
CA ASP A 108 15.86 -11.38 -10.52
C ASP A 108 17.04 -12.01 -9.77
N TRP A 109 16.97 -13.33 -9.59
CA TRP A 109 18.02 -14.07 -8.89
C TRP A 109 19.35 -14.07 -9.63
N GLU A 110 19.35 -14.07 -10.97
CA GLU A 110 20.58 -14.06 -11.76
C GLU A 110 21.41 -12.79 -11.52
N ARG A 111 20.72 -11.64 -11.39
CA ARG A 111 21.35 -10.37 -11.07
C ARG A 111 21.48 -10.11 -9.58
N GLY A 112 20.91 -10.97 -8.73
CA GLY A 112 20.88 -10.79 -7.28
C GLY A 112 20.08 -9.56 -6.87
N ILE A 113 18.91 -9.36 -7.47
CA ILE A 113 18.04 -8.21 -7.25
C ILE A 113 16.65 -8.70 -6.83
N VAL A 114 16.13 -8.15 -5.74
CA VAL A 114 14.71 -8.25 -5.39
C VAL A 114 14.15 -6.85 -5.29
N LYS A 115 13.09 -6.56 -6.03
CA LYS A 115 12.33 -5.32 -5.89
C LYS A 115 10.95 -5.60 -5.32
N LEU A 116 10.51 -4.68 -4.48
CA LEU A 116 9.19 -4.68 -3.88
C LEU A 116 8.58 -3.31 -4.10
N ASP A 117 7.56 -3.24 -4.94
CA ASP A 117 6.75 -2.05 -5.12
C ASP A 117 5.55 -2.13 -4.16
N VAL A 118 5.38 -1.10 -3.35
CA VAL A 118 4.30 -0.98 -2.37
C VAL A 118 3.46 0.23 -2.74
N TYR A 119 2.18 0.02 -2.99
CA TYR A 119 1.21 1.05 -3.36
C TYR A 119 0.28 1.28 -2.18
N GLN A 120 0.18 2.52 -1.71
CA GLN A 120 -0.64 2.90 -0.56
C GLN A 120 -1.56 4.05 -0.92
N GLN A 121 -2.81 4.02 -0.47
CA GLN A 121 -3.69 5.19 -0.49
C GLN A 121 -3.73 5.77 0.92
N LEU A 122 -3.33 7.04 1.03
CA LEU A 122 -3.26 7.78 2.30
C LEU A 122 -4.55 8.60 2.57
N GLY A 123 -5.54 8.47 1.68
CA GLY A 123 -6.84 9.13 1.76
C GLY A 123 -6.87 10.49 1.09
N LYS A 124 -7.87 11.30 1.43
CA LYS A 124 -8.15 12.55 0.71
C LYS A 124 -7.21 13.69 1.08
N CYS A 125 -6.35 13.49 2.08
CA CYS A 125 -5.49 14.53 2.68
C CYS A 125 -6.26 15.78 3.16
N ARG A 126 -7.58 15.67 3.34
CA ARG A 126 -8.43 16.80 3.72
C ARG A 126 -8.32 17.07 5.23
N SER A 127 -8.23 16.03 6.04
CA SER A 127 -8.15 16.16 7.49
C SER A 127 -7.11 15.21 8.05
N THR A 128 -6.42 15.62 9.12
CA THR A 128 -5.62 14.68 9.93
C THR A 128 -6.50 13.61 10.60
N GLY A 129 -7.81 13.86 10.70
CA GLY A 129 -8.81 12.88 11.12
C GLY A 129 -9.42 12.06 9.98
N ASP A 130 -8.88 12.15 8.75
CA ASP A 130 -9.33 11.30 7.66
C ASP A 130 -9.00 9.82 7.96
N TRP A 131 -10.00 8.97 7.78
CA TRP A 131 -10.04 7.59 8.26
C TRP A 131 -8.93 6.72 7.67
N ASP A 132 -8.52 7.01 6.43
CA ASP A 132 -7.45 6.34 5.72
C ASP A 132 -6.11 6.41 6.47
N TRP A 133 -5.80 7.54 7.12
CA TRP A 133 -4.58 7.68 7.93
C TRP A 133 -4.58 6.75 9.15
N GLY A 134 -5.73 6.65 9.81
CA GLY A 134 -5.91 5.78 10.97
C GLY A 134 -5.78 4.31 10.60
N ALA A 135 -6.36 3.92 9.45
CA ALA A 135 -6.30 2.55 8.96
C ALA A 135 -4.88 2.07 8.66
N ILE A 136 -3.97 2.97 8.24
CA ILE A 136 -2.56 2.64 7.99
C ILE A 136 -1.80 2.38 9.29
N ASN A 137 -2.05 3.18 10.32
CA ASN A 137 -1.21 3.19 11.52
C ASN A 137 -1.74 2.29 12.67
N HIS A 138 -3.05 2.02 12.70
CA HIS A 138 -3.72 1.31 13.81
C HIS A 138 -4.41 0.00 13.41
N HIS A 139 -4.64 -0.86 14.41
CA HIS A 139 -5.56 -2.01 14.37
C HIS A 139 -7.03 -1.58 14.49
N ALA A 140 -7.35 -0.38 14.03
CA ALA A 140 -8.60 0.22 14.41
C ALA A 140 -9.79 -0.56 13.81
N ARG A 141 -10.91 -0.52 14.54
CA ARG A 141 -12.16 -1.28 14.33
C ARG A 141 -12.92 -0.77 13.10
N TYR A 142 -12.28 -0.83 11.95
CA TYR A 142 -12.80 -0.30 10.71
C TYR A 142 -13.17 -1.42 9.76
N THR A 143 -14.03 -1.09 8.79
CA THR A 143 -14.43 -2.00 7.71
C THR A 143 -13.16 -2.54 7.03
N PRO A 144 -12.88 -3.84 7.16
CA PRO A 144 -11.72 -4.43 6.51
C PRO A 144 -11.78 -4.16 5.01
N ARG A 145 -10.65 -3.78 4.42
CA ARG A 145 -10.55 -3.50 2.99
C ARG A 145 -11.14 -4.63 2.12
N ILE A 146 -10.93 -5.88 2.54
CA ILE A 146 -11.44 -7.07 1.84
C ILE A 146 -12.97 -7.06 1.62
N LEU A 147 -13.73 -6.29 2.42
CA LEU A 147 -15.18 -6.16 2.26
C LEU A 147 -15.59 -5.10 1.22
N VAL A 148 -14.68 -4.22 0.82
CA VAL A 148 -15.00 -3.02 0.01
C VAL A 148 -14.31 -3.04 -1.35
N HIS A 149 -13.13 -3.64 -1.42
CA HIS A 149 -12.30 -3.65 -2.62
C HIS A 149 -11.80 -5.05 -2.91
N GLU A 150 -11.51 -5.33 -4.18
CA GLU A 150 -10.76 -6.50 -4.60
C GLU A 150 -9.23 -6.31 -4.44
N PRO A 151 -8.43 -7.39 -4.45
CA PRO A 151 -6.98 -7.29 -4.50
C PRO A 151 -6.49 -6.45 -5.69
N GLY A 152 -5.35 -5.77 -5.53
CA GLY A 152 -4.74 -4.94 -6.56
C GLY A 152 -5.44 -3.61 -6.85
N PHE A 153 -6.56 -3.30 -6.18
CA PHE A 153 -7.35 -2.08 -6.42
C PHE A 153 -6.55 -0.77 -6.30
N ILE A 154 -5.65 -0.63 -5.31
CA ILE A 154 -4.82 0.58 -5.14
C ILE A 154 -3.77 0.68 -6.25
N ARG A 155 -3.18 -0.45 -6.66
CA ARG A 155 -2.27 -0.50 -7.81
C ARG A 155 -2.98 -0.16 -9.12
N HIS A 156 -4.20 -0.62 -9.33
CA HIS A 156 -5.05 -0.23 -10.45
C HIS A 156 -5.28 1.29 -10.46
N ARG A 157 -5.71 1.87 -9.34
CA ARG A 157 -5.88 3.33 -9.24
C ARG A 157 -4.59 4.09 -9.52
N TRP A 158 -3.46 3.61 -9.02
CA TRP A 158 -2.16 4.21 -9.33
C TRP A 158 -1.88 4.23 -10.85
N SER A 159 -2.19 3.15 -11.55
CA SER A 159 -1.89 2.98 -12.97
C SER A 159 -2.74 3.88 -13.87
N ILE A 160 -3.95 4.27 -13.44
CA ILE A 160 -4.75 5.31 -14.11
C ILE A 160 -3.93 6.61 -14.28
N GLY A 161 -3.15 6.97 -13.26
CA GLY A 161 -2.24 8.11 -13.32
C GLY A 161 -1.08 7.95 -14.32
N ASP A 162 -0.73 6.73 -14.70
CA ASP A 162 0.25 6.41 -15.76
C ASP A 162 -0.38 6.37 -17.15
N GLN A 163 -1.69 6.63 -17.29
CA GLN A 163 -2.45 6.44 -18.53
C GLN A 163 -2.39 5.00 -19.06
N VAL A 164 -2.09 4.04 -18.18
CA VAL A 164 -2.06 2.61 -18.46
C VAL A 164 -3.00 1.95 -17.48
N THR A 165 -4.14 1.46 -17.96
CA THR A 165 -5.09 0.76 -17.10
C THR A 165 -4.62 -0.68 -16.89
N ILE A 166 -4.28 -1.01 -15.65
CA ILE A 166 -3.96 -2.39 -15.26
C ILE A 166 -5.12 -2.89 -14.44
N GLU A 167 -5.77 -3.98 -14.86
CA GLU A 167 -6.89 -4.55 -14.11
C GLU A 167 -6.50 -4.91 -12.66
N PRO A 168 -7.40 -4.72 -11.69
CA PRO A 168 -7.21 -5.24 -10.34
C PRO A 168 -6.97 -6.76 -10.36
N GLY A 169 -6.20 -7.26 -9.40
CA GLY A 169 -5.82 -8.67 -9.35
C GLY A 169 -4.88 -8.99 -8.20
N GLY A 170 -4.43 -10.25 -8.14
CA GLY A 170 -3.56 -10.76 -7.09
C GLY A 170 -4.33 -11.44 -5.96
N GLN A 171 -3.67 -11.58 -4.80
CA GLN A 171 -4.20 -12.34 -3.67
C GLN A 171 -4.27 -11.49 -2.39
N TRP A 172 -5.23 -11.80 -1.52
CA TRP A 172 -5.20 -11.24 -0.17
C TRP A 172 -4.03 -11.82 0.61
N ALA A 173 -3.18 -10.93 1.07
CA ALA A 173 -2.11 -11.24 1.98
C ALA A 173 -2.60 -11.08 3.41
N GLY A 174 -2.28 -12.09 4.21
CA GLY A 174 -2.40 -12.03 5.65
C GLY A 174 -3.67 -12.61 6.27
N THR A 175 -3.65 -12.79 7.59
CA THR A 175 -4.81 -13.26 8.32
C THR A 175 -5.88 -12.17 8.41
N ILE A 176 -7.04 -12.50 7.83
CA ILE A 176 -8.29 -11.80 8.11
C ILE A 176 -8.51 -11.95 9.62
N PRO A 177 -8.58 -10.87 10.39
CA PRO A 177 -8.97 -10.99 11.78
C PRO A 177 -10.35 -11.65 11.79
N SER A 178 -10.52 -12.69 12.61
CA SER A 178 -11.84 -13.26 12.86
C SER A 178 -12.79 -12.11 13.18
N TYR A 179 -13.69 -11.80 12.25
CA TYR A 179 -14.65 -10.74 12.45
C TYR A 179 -15.60 -11.24 13.53
N ASP A 180 -15.45 -10.71 14.74
CA ASP A 180 -16.40 -10.93 15.82
C ASP A 180 -17.42 -9.78 15.77
N PRO A 181 -18.61 -9.98 15.16
CA PRO A 181 -19.65 -8.96 15.12
C PRO A 181 -20.12 -8.54 16.53
N GLY A 182 -19.84 -9.32 17.57
CA GLY A 182 -20.20 -9.01 18.96
C GLY A 182 -19.25 -8.04 19.67
N GLN A 183 -18.04 -7.80 19.14
CA GLN A 183 -17.06 -6.88 19.73
C GLN A 183 -17.13 -5.44 19.19
N THR A 184 -18.33 -4.95 18.85
CA THR A 184 -18.57 -3.50 18.67
C THR A 184 -18.53 -2.76 20.01
N GLY A 185 -17.47 -2.94 20.80
CA GLY A 185 -17.21 -2.06 21.92
C GLY A 185 -16.99 -0.63 21.40
N HIS A 186 -17.42 0.32 22.19
CA HIS A 186 -17.30 1.77 22.11
C HIS A 186 -16.09 2.33 21.32
N GLY A 187 -16.08 2.20 19.99
CA GLY A 187 -15.45 3.19 19.14
C GLY A 187 -16.20 4.52 19.28
N PRO A 188 -15.58 5.66 18.97
CA PRO A 188 -16.31 6.93 18.95
C PRO A 188 -17.57 6.74 18.09
N ARG A 189 -18.74 6.83 18.74
CA ARG A 189 -20.03 6.81 18.06
C ARG A 189 -20.07 8.08 17.23
N PHE A 190 -19.66 8.00 15.97
CA PHE A 190 -20.09 9.00 15.02
C PHE A 190 -21.62 8.88 14.92
N PRO A 191 -22.36 9.97 15.08
CA PRO A 191 -23.81 9.91 15.02
C PRO A 191 -24.23 9.35 13.64
N PRO A 192 -25.19 8.42 13.59
CA PRO A 192 -25.70 7.88 12.34
C PRO A 192 -26.17 9.06 11.46
N GLY A 193 -25.59 9.19 10.26
CA GLY A 193 -25.86 10.29 9.33
C GLY A 193 -24.69 11.24 9.04
N GLN A 194 -23.52 11.07 9.68
CA GLN A 194 -22.30 11.85 9.38
C GLN A 194 -21.28 11.11 8.51
N TYR A 195 -21.63 9.98 7.92
CA TYR A 195 -20.81 9.43 6.85
C TYR A 195 -21.01 10.33 5.63
N PRO A 196 -19.94 10.96 5.07
CA PRO A 196 -20.08 11.56 3.76
C PRO A 196 -20.56 10.44 2.83
N PRO A 197 -21.62 10.65 2.03
CA PRO A 197 -22.06 9.64 1.08
C PRO A 197 -20.86 9.31 0.19
N ASP A 198 -20.40 8.07 0.28
CA ASP A 198 -19.32 7.59 -0.57
C ASP A 198 -19.89 7.41 -1.98
N ARG A 199 -19.93 8.50 -2.74
CA ARG A 199 -20.41 8.52 -4.13
C ARG A 199 -19.57 7.63 -5.04
N SER A 200 -18.38 7.20 -4.61
CA SER A 200 -17.48 6.41 -5.45
C SER A 200 -17.96 4.98 -5.70
N ILE A 201 -18.78 4.38 -4.83
CA ILE A 201 -19.17 2.96 -4.98
C ILE A 201 -20.25 2.75 -6.06
N ASN A 202 -21.14 3.73 -6.27
CA ASN A 202 -22.24 3.58 -7.22
C ASN A 202 -21.86 3.89 -8.68
N GLU A 203 -20.77 4.63 -8.94
CA GLU A 203 -20.37 4.97 -10.31
C GLU A 203 -19.63 3.83 -11.03
N TYR A 204 -18.84 3.01 -10.33
CA TYR A 204 -18.12 1.88 -10.97
C TYR A 204 -19.01 0.67 -11.29
N SER A 205 -20.16 0.53 -10.62
CA SER A 205 -21.12 -0.54 -10.90
C SER A 205 -21.91 -0.30 -12.20
N ALA A 206 -22.00 0.96 -12.66
CA ALA A 206 -22.76 1.33 -13.85
C ALA A 206 -21.95 1.18 -15.16
N VAL A 207 -20.62 1.14 -15.09
CA VAL A 207 -19.75 1.01 -16.28
C VAL A 207 -19.63 -0.44 -16.77
N ARG A 208 -19.94 -1.44 -15.93
CA ARG A 208 -19.85 -2.88 -16.28
C ARG A 208 -21.02 -3.45 -17.11
N LYS A 209 -21.96 -2.64 -17.61
CA LYS A 209 -23.15 -3.13 -18.32
C LYS A 209 -23.27 -2.76 -19.80
N ASN A 210 -22.32 -2.07 -20.41
CA ASN A 210 -22.42 -1.64 -21.81
C ASN A 210 -21.15 -1.85 -22.65
N PHE A 211 -20.46 -2.98 -22.50
CA PHE A 211 -19.53 -3.52 -23.51
C PHE A 211 -19.56 -5.04 -23.48
#